data_AF-A0AAD7XP99-F1
#
_entry.id   AF-A0AAD7XP99-F1
#
_cell.length_a   1.000
_cell.length_b   1.000
_cell.length_c   1.000
_cell.angle_alpha   90.00
_cell.angle_beta   90.00
_cell.angle_gamma   90.00
#
_symmetry.space_group_name_H-M   'P 1'
#
loop_
_entity.id
_entity.type
_entity.pdbx_description
1 polymer ?
#
loop_
_entity_poly.entity_id
_entity_poly.type
_entity_poly.pdbx_seq_one_letter_code
_entity_poly.pdbx_strand_id
1 'polypeptide(L)'
;MTTRLSKKKKKKKKKNRKQTTTEHTEEIPTAVAVCEFPSETYHVVGDEEKLSFLRRSMPEGLCEQFRLSCEQFAVRYWIIDNSGSMWTPDGRRAVEGSRSAVTSTRWDELRDSLAFHANLSARLCAPTEFLLLNARPMSPAIVTTGLGNPDDEIRRLLALARTSPFGKTPLCARIRDVLERVREREHELIATGRRVVLVIASDGEPTDGDVRKALRALHPLPVNIVIRLCTQEDDVVEFWNNVDRDLELDVEVLDDLISEAKEIRAYNKFLAYGLPLHRLREWGCATKILDLLDETRLVPAQIHELAVIIYGAPASALPHPDLGWKPFVKALDAYQRNNPRASVWDPRRKRERFWFDLHDLKTKTDAEACHLM
;
A
#
# COMPACT_ATOMS: atom_id res chain seq x y z
N MET A 1 -79.53 31.08 -19.49
CA MET A 1 -78.95 29.73 -19.69
C MET A 1 -78.29 29.31 -18.37
N THR A 2 -79.01 28.82 -17.36
CA THR A 2 -79.24 27.37 -17.05
C THR A 2 -77.98 26.54 -17.24
N THR A 3 -77.37 25.89 -16.25
CA THR A 3 -77.90 24.89 -15.29
C THR A 3 -76.92 24.69 -14.12
N ARG A 4 -77.35 24.83 -12.84
CA ARG A 4 -77.82 23.80 -11.86
C ARG A 4 -76.77 22.89 -11.19
N LEU A 5 -76.51 23.24 -9.92
CA LEU A 5 -76.45 22.42 -8.70
C LEU A 5 -76.79 20.91 -8.79
N SER A 6 -76.04 20.04 -8.09
CA SER A 6 -76.48 19.52 -6.78
C SER A 6 -75.46 18.61 -6.06
N LYS A 7 -75.34 18.81 -4.75
CA LYS A 7 -74.75 17.89 -3.76
C LYS A 7 -75.81 16.88 -3.32
N LYS A 8 -75.44 15.63 -2.99
CA LYS A 8 -76.17 14.84 -1.97
C LYS A 8 -75.33 13.75 -1.29
N LYS A 9 -75.42 13.75 0.04
CA LYS A 9 -74.90 12.83 1.06
C LYS A 9 -75.54 11.43 1.00
N LYS A 10 -74.82 10.39 1.44
CA LYS A 10 -75.33 9.19 2.16
C LYS A 10 -74.17 8.56 2.95
N LYS A 11 -74.07 8.77 4.27
CA LYS A 11 -74.57 7.95 5.42
C LYS A 11 -73.86 6.59 5.64
N LYS A 12 -73.12 6.56 6.75
CA LYS A 12 -72.58 5.45 7.57
C LYS A 12 -73.41 4.15 7.56
N LYS A 13 -72.72 3.01 7.54
CA LYS A 13 -73.15 1.80 8.26
C LYS A 13 -71.93 1.10 8.89
N LYS A 14 -71.85 1.17 10.22
CA LYS A 14 -71.00 0.36 11.10
C LYS A 14 -71.37 -1.12 10.94
N LYS A 15 -70.40 -2.01 10.81
CA LYS A 15 -70.55 -3.41 11.21
C LYS A 15 -69.25 -3.87 11.89
N ASN A 16 -69.39 -4.15 13.18
CA ASN A 16 -68.39 -4.80 14.03
C ASN A 16 -67.94 -6.11 13.40
N ARG A 17 -66.63 -6.34 13.34
CA ARG A 17 -66.09 -7.70 13.35
C ARG A 17 -64.91 -7.73 14.32
N LYS A 18 -65.05 -8.64 15.29
CA LYS A 18 -64.15 -8.90 16.41
C LYS A 18 -62.71 -9.06 15.92
N GLN A 19 -61.79 -8.38 16.60
CA GLN A 19 -60.38 -8.73 16.66
C GLN A 19 -60.25 -10.13 17.26
N THR A 20 -59.81 -11.07 16.45
CA THR A 20 -59.10 -12.27 16.89
C THR A 20 -57.62 -11.96 16.78
N THR A 21 -56.97 -11.88 17.93
CA THR A 21 -55.52 -11.91 18.10
C THR A 21 -55.01 -13.27 17.63
N THR A 22 -54.36 -13.28 16.47
CA THR A 22 -53.39 -14.32 16.09
C THR A 22 -52.04 -13.62 16.08
N GLU A 23 -51.21 -13.96 17.05
CA GLU A 23 -49.78 -13.68 17.06
C GLU A 23 -49.18 -14.31 15.81
N HIS A 24 -48.86 -13.48 14.82
CA HIS A 24 -47.90 -13.84 13.79
C HIS A 24 -46.54 -13.41 14.33
N THR A 25 -45.79 -14.38 14.85
CA THR A 25 -44.34 -14.29 14.95
C THR A 25 -43.83 -14.14 13.53
N GLU A 26 -43.57 -12.91 13.09
CA GLU A 26 -42.79 -12.66 11.89
C GLU A 26 -41.36 -13.11 12.18
N GLU A 27 -41.05 -14.33 11.74
CA GLU A 27 -39.68 -14.81 11.64
C GLU A 27 -38.92 -13.85 10.74
N ILE A 28 -38.04 -13.07 11.36
CA ILE A 28 -37.03 -12.26 10.67
C ILE A 28 -36.23 -13.23 9.81
N PRO A 29 -36.18 -13.07 8.47
CA PRO A 29 -35.32 -13.90 7.66
C PRO A 29 -33.87 -13.54 8.01
N THR A 30 -33.21 -14.45 8.73
CA THR A 30 -31.76 -14.44 8.96
C THR A 30 -31.08 -14.51 7.60
N ALA A 31 -30.71 -13.35 7.05
CA ALA A 31 -29.86 -13.28 5.88
C ALA A 31 -28.44 -13.68 6.31
N VAL A 32 -28.21 -14.98 6.31
CA VAL A 32 -26.86 -15.57 6.32
C VAL A 32 -26.29 -15.33 4.93
N ALA A 33 -25.54 -14.24 4.77
CA ALA A 33 -24.55 -14.11 3.72
C ALA A 33 -23.18 -14.18 4.39
N VAL A 34 -22.84 -15.37 4.89
CA VAL A 34 -21.44 -15.74 5.05
C VAL A 34 -20.90 -15.78 3.63
N CYS A 35 -19.86 -15.00 3.33
CA CYS A 35 -19.04 -15.23 2.15
C CYS A 35 -18.46 -16.64 2.27
N GLU A 36 -19.17 -17.63 1.72
CA GLU A 36 -18.62 -18.95 1.51
C GLU A 36 -17.47 -18.81 0.51
N PHE A 37 -16.25 -18.98 1.02
CA PHE A 37 -15.08 -19.17 0.17
C PHE A 37 -15.32 -20.41 -0.71
N PRO A 38 -15.07 -20.35 -2.03
CA PRO A 38 -15.17 -21.52 -2.87
C PRO A 38 -14.24 -22.60 -2.32
N SER A 39 -14.79 -23.75 -1.94
CA SER A 39 -14.04 -24.93 -1.51
C SER A 39 -13.42 -25.65 -2.71
N GLU A 40 -12.77 -24.93 -3.62
CA GLU A 40 -11.93 -25.54 -4.63
C GLU A 40 -10.59 -25.87 -3.98
N THR A 41 -10.09 -27.07 -4.25
CA THR A 41 -8.80 -27.56 -3.74
C THR A 41 -7.67 -26.66 -4.21
N TYR A 42 -7.34 -25.65 -3.41
CA TYR A 42 -6.14 -24.84 -3.59
C TYR A 42 -4.93 -25.76 -3.44
N HIS A 43 -4.08 -25.80 -4.48
CA HIS A 43 -2.74 -26.34 -4.30
C HIS A 43 -2.06 -25.51 -3.21
N VAL A 44 -1.76 -26.14 -2.07
CA VAL A 44 -0.97 -25.51 -1.00
C VAL A 44 0.45 -25.39 -1.51
N VAL A 45 0.72 -24.29 -2.22
CA VAL A 45 2.07 -23.91 -2.64
C VAL A 45 2.86 -23.59 -1.38
N GLY A 46 3.98 -24.29 -1.16
CA GLY A 46 4.84 -24.03 -0.01
C GLY A 46 5.44 -22.62 -0.07
N ASP A 47 5.72 -22.02 1.08
CA ASP A 47 6.21 -20.63 1.17
C ASP A 47 7.50 -20.39 0.35
N GLU A 48 8.34 -21.42 0.23
CA GLU A 48 9.53 -21.42 -0.62
C GLU A 48 9.24 -21.15 -2.11
N GLU A 49 8.17 -21.75 -2.64
CA GLU A 49 7.78 -21.59 -4.04
C GLU A 49 7.10 -20.23 -4.26
N LYS A 50 6.34 -19.74 -3.28
CA LYS A 50 5.72 -18.41 -3.30
C LYS A 50 6.73 -17.27 -3.38
N LEU A 51 7.87 -17.39 -2.68
CA LEU A 51 8.92 -16.36 -2.65
C LEU A 51 9.94 -16.47 -3.78
N SER A 52 9.92 -17.56 -4.55
CA SER A 52 10.91 -17.84 -5.60
C SER A 52 11.07 -16.69 -6.61
N PHE A 53 9.99 -16.01 -6.97
CA PHE A 53 10.05 -14.91 -7.93
C PHE A 53 10.72 -13.66 -7.36
N LEU A 54 10.54 -13.36 -6.06
CA LEU A 54 11.21 -12.24 -5.37
C LEU A 54 12.70 -12.51 -5.20
N ARG A 55 13.05 -13.74 -4.82
CA ARG A 55 14.45 -14.17 -4.61
C ARG A 55 15.32 -14.03 -5.86
N ARG A 56 14.73 -13.92 -7.05
CA ARG A 56 15.47 -13.63 -8.29
C ARG A 56 16.00 -12.19 -8.36
N SER A 57 15.36 -11.24 -7.68
CA SER A 57 15.61 -9.81 -7.85
C SER A 57 15.94 -9.06 -6.56
N MET A 58 15.86 -9.68 -5.39
CA MET A 58 16.18 -9.02 -4.11
C MET A 58 16.73 -9.99 -3.05
N PRO A 59 17.38 -9.47 -1.97
CA PRO A 59 17.91 -10.31 -0.91
C PRO A 59 16.81 -10.95 -0.05
N GLU A 60 17.19 -12.00 0.69
CA GLU A 60 16.27 -12.86 1.44
C GLU A 60 15.49 -12.10 2.52
N GLY A 61 16.15 -11.14 3.19
CA GLY A 61 15.50 -10.30 4.21
C GLY A 61 14.28 -9.57 3.65
N LEU A 62 14.43 -8.91 2.50
CA LEU A 62 13.30 -8.21 1.86
C LEU A 62 12.19 -9.17 1.45
N CYS A 63 12.53 -10.35 0.93
CA CYS A 63 11.53 -11.38 0.58
C CYS A 63 10.71 -11.78 1.81
N GLU A 64 11.38 -11.97 2.94
CA GLU A 64 10.75 -12.32 4.20
C GLU A 64 9.87 -11.18 4.75
N GLN A 65 10.25 -9.91 4.56
CA GLN A 65 9.39 -8.79 4.95
C GLN A 65 8.07 -8.76 4.19
N PHE A 66 8.06 -9.09 2.89
CA PHE A 66 6.81 -9.23 2.14
C PHE A 66 5.93 -10.34 2.71
N ARG A 67 6.53 -11.47 3.11
CA ARG A 67 5.82 -12.60 3.73
C ARG A 67 5.24 -12.23 5.10
N LEU A 68 6.05 -11.62 5.98
CA LEU A 68 5.65 -11.17 7.31
C LEU A 68 4.52 -10.13 7.24
N SER A 69 4.58 -9.22 6.27
CA SER A 69 3.50 -8.27 6.00
C SER A 69 2.18 -9.01 5.71
N CYS A 70 2.19 -10.16 5.02
CA CYS A 70 0.97 -10.95 4.79
C CYS A 70 0.39 -11.59 6.07
N GLU A 71 1.20 -11.80 7.12
CA GLU A 71 0.72 -12.31 8.40
C GLU A 71 0.06 -11.22 9.25
N GLN A 72 0.61 -10.00 9.16
CA GLN A 72 0.14 -8.81 9.88
C GLN A 72 -1.12 -8.20 9.27
N PHE A 73 -1.25 -8.27 7.94
CA PHE A 73 -2.32 -7.60 7.20
C PHE A 73 -3.26 -8.60 6.53
N ALA A 74 -4.53 -8.55 6.93
CA ALA A 74 -5.56 -9.48 6.44
C ALA A 74 -5.99 -9.18 4.99
N VAL A 75 -5.98 -7.91 4.60
CA VAL A 75 -6.35 -7.45 3.26
C VAL A 75 -5.67 -6.12 2.95
N ARG A 76 -5.46 -5.86 1.66
CA ARG A 76 -4.93 -4.59 1.16
C ARG A 76 -5.92 -3.97 0.18
N TYR A 77 -6.17 -2.68 0.32
CA TYR A 77 -6.98 -1.89 -0.60
C TYR A 77 -6.08 -0.89 -1.32
N TRP A 78 -6.06 -0.92 -2.64
CA TRP A 78 -5.38 0.03 -3.49
C TRP A 78 -6.39 0.96 -4.14
N ILE A 79 -6.47 2.21 -3.70
CA ILE A 79 -7.18 3.24 -4.43
C ILE A 79 -6.25 3.77 -5.52
N ILE A 80 -6.69 3.66 -6.77
CA ILE A 80 -5.91 3.94 -7.96
C ILE A 80 -6.47 5.18 -8.64
N ASP A 81 -5.70 6.25 -8.61
CA ASP A 81 -5.98 7.44 -9.40
C ASP A 81 -5.71 7.18 -10.89
N ASN A 82 -6.78 7.29 -11.67
CA ASN A 82 -6.74 7.31 -13.12
C ASN A 82 -7.46 8.55 -13.66
N SER A 83 -7.37 9.68 -12.94
CA SER A 83 -7.88 10.98 -13.35
C SER A 83 -7.10 11.54 -14.55
N GLY A 84 -7.61 12.60 -15.18
CA GLY A 84 -6.99 13.17 -16.37
C GLY A 84 -5.53 13.65 -16.18
N SER A 85 -5.16 14.11 -14.98
CA SER A 85 -3.82 14.61 -14.65
C SER A 85 -2.73 13.53 -14.73
N MET A 86 -3.11 12.26 -14.57
CA MET A 86 -2.20 11.12 -14.69
C MET A 86 -1.60 10.94 -16.11
N TRP A 87 -2.06 11.70 -17.11
CA TRP A 87 -1.44 11.79 -18.44
C TRP A 87 -0.15 12.62 -18.48
N THR A 88 0.18 13.35 -17.41
CA THR A 88 1.35 14.23 -17.39
C THR A 88 2.64 13.43 -17.65
N PRO A 89 3.50 13.88 -18.59
CA PRO A 89 4.67 13.12 -19.06
C PRO A 89 5.92 13.35 -18.20
N ASP A 90 5.77 13.39 -16.88
CA ASP A 90 6.83 13.59 -15.90
C ASP A 90 7.13 12.34 -15.04
N GLY A 91 6.36 11.26 -15.23
CA GLY A 91 6.60 9.96 -14.60
C GLY A 91 7.91 9.32 -15.03
N ARG A 92 8.49 8.46 -14.18
CA ARG A 92 9.80 7.84 -14.38
C ARG A 92 9.77 6.34 -14.11
N ARG A 93 9.98 5.56 -15.16
CA ARG A 93 9.97 4.09 -15.07
C ARG A 93 11.36 3.51 -15.03
N ALA A 94 11.60 2.59 -14.10
CA ALA A 94 12.76 1.73 -14.14
C ALA A 94 12.49 0.58 -15.14
N VAL A 95 13.24 0.54 -16.24
CA VAL A 95 13.10 -0.53 -17.24
C VAL A 95 14.14 -1.62 -16.95
N GLU A 96 13.68 -2.86 -16.88
CA GLU A 96 14.55 -4.02 -16.65
C GLU A 96 15.64 -4.11 -17.74
N GLY A 97 16.89 -4.28 -17.33
CA GLY A 97 18.06 -4.29 -18.22
C GLY A 97 18.50 -2.90 -18.71
N SER A 98 17.72 -1.84 -18.47
CA SER A 98 18.15 -0.47 -18.71
C SER A 98 18.99 0.05 -17.55
N ARG A 99 20.08 0.74 -17.87
CA ARG A 99 20.90 1.45 -16.86
C ARG A 99 20.31 2.80 -16.47
N SER A 100 19.18 3.21 -17.06
CA SER A 100 18.53 4.50 -16.85
C SER A 100 17.02 4.38 -16.74
N ALA A 101 16.44 5.20 -15.87
CA ALA A 101 15.00 5.43 -15.88
C ALA A 101 14.57 6.06 -17.22
N VAL A 102 13.39 5.68 -17.70
CA VAL A 102 12.78 6.18 -18.93
C VAL A 102 11.63 7.10 -18.56
N THR A 103 11.57 8.27 -19.21
CA THR A 103 10.45 9.21 -19.06
C THR A 103 9.16 8.56 -19.58
N SER A 104 8.07 8.74 -18.86
CA SER A 104 6.77 8.18 -19.17
C SER A 104 5.67 9.04 -18.56
N THR A 105 4.41 8.63 -18.69
CA THR A 105 3.32 9.27 -17.95
C THR A 105 3.31 8.83 -16.49
N ARG A 106 2.72 9.62 -15.60
CA ARG A 106 2.43 9.23 -14.21
C ARG A 106 1.65 7.92 -14.16
N TRP A 107 0.70 7.75 -15.09
CA TRP A 107 -0.06 6.52 -15.25
C TRP A 107 0.80 5.31 -15.59
N ASP A 108 1.71 5.43 -16.56
CA ASP A 108 2.58 4.31 -16.95
C ASP A 108 3.50 3.86 -15.81
N GLU A 109 3.98 4.80 -14.99
CA GLU A 109 4.75 4.49 -13.79
C GLU A 109 3.90 3.76 -12.73
N LEU A 110 2.68 4.27 -12.46
CA LEU A 110 1.75 3.61 -11.56
C LEU A 110 1.41 2.19 -12.05
N ARG A 111 1.25 1.99 -13.37
CA ARG A 111 0.97 0.67 -13.95
C ARG A 111 2.07 -0.35 -13.68
N ASP A 112 3.34 0.03 -13.67
CA ASP A 112 4.42 -0.88 -13.29
C ASP A 112 4.32 -1.30 -11.82
N SER A 113 3.90 -0.36 -10.97
CA SER A 113 3.62 -0.60 -9.54
C SER A 113 2.48 -1.58 -9.36
N LEU A 114 1.36 -1.34 -10.06
CA LEU A 114 0.20 -2.22 -10.04
C LEU A 114 0.53 -3.62 -10.55
N ALA A 115 1.33 -3.73 -11.63
CA ALA A 115 1.75 -5.02 -12.17
C ALA A 115 2.58 -5.82 -11.15
N PHE A 116 3.52 -5.16 -10.47
CA PHE A 116 4.31 -5.78 -9.40
C PHE A 116 3.41 -6.27 -8.25
N HIS A 117 2.53 -5.40 -7.75
CA HIS A 117 1.67 -5.71 -6.60
C HIS A 117 0.57 -6.72 -6.91
N ALA A 118 0.04 -6.78 -8.14
CA ALA A 118 -0.83 -7.87 -8.59
C ALA A 118 -0.10 -9.21 -8.56
N ASN A 119 1.10 -9.26 -9.15
CA ASN A 119 1.87 -10.50 -9.16
C ASN A 119 2.25 -10.92 -7.73
N LEU A 120 2.64 -9.97 -6.88
CA LEU A 120 2.94 -10.22 -5.48
C LEU A 120 1.74 -10.79 -4.72
N SER A 121 0.62 -10.07 -4.71
CA SER A 121 -0.61 -10.49 -4.01
C SER A 121 -1.11 -11.86 -4.48
N ALA A 122 -1.16 -12.06 -5.80
CA ALA A 122 -1.62 -13.32 -6.39
C ALA A 122 -0.72 -14.51 -6.01
N ARG A 123 0.61 -14.34 -6.04
CA ARG A 123 1.57 -15.41 -5.71
C ARG A 123 1.69 -15.69 -4.22
N LEU A 124 1.53 -14.66 -3.38
CA LEU A 124 1.54 -14.81 -1.92
C LEU A 124 0.19 -15.27 -1.35
N CYS A 125 -0.85 -15.35 -2.18
CA CYS A 125 -2.23 -15.55 -1.73
C CYS A 125 -2.64 -14.49 -0.69
N ALA A 126 -2.23 -13.24 -0.93
CA ALA A 126 -2.52 -12.10 -0.07
C ALA A 126 -3.70 -11.33 -0.66
N PRO A 127 -4.87 -11.32 0.00
CA PRO A 127 -6.06 -10.65 -0.54
C PRO A 127 -5.80 -9.17 -0.78
N THR A 128 -5.93 -8.74 -2.03
CA THR A 128 -5.76 -7.34 -2.42
C THR A 128 -6.87 -6.91 -3.37
N GLU A 129 -7.51 -5.79 -3.08
CA GLU A 129 -8.49 -5.14 -3.95
C GLU A 129 -7.90 -3.88 -4.58
N PHE A 130 -8.04 -3.76 -5.89
CA PHE A 130 -7.59 -2.61 -6.67
C PHE A 130 -8.82 -1.84 -7.16
N LEU A 131 -9.04 -0.63 -6.62
CA LEU A 131 -10.21 0.21 -6.80
C LEU A 131 -9.84 1.44 -7.65
N LEU A 132 -10.35 1.52 -8.88
CA LEU A 132 -10.19 2.74 -9.70
C LEU A 132 -11.04 3.89 -9.16
N LEU A 133 -10.50 5.11 -9.23
CA LEU A 133 -11.29 6.33 -9.01
C LEU A 133 -12.35 6.52 -10.11
N ASN A 134 -11.97 6.34 -11.37
CA ASN A 134 -12.82 6.59 -12.53
C ASN A 134 -13.01 5.29 -13.34
N ALA A 135 -14.09 4.56 -13.05
CA ALA A 135 -14.47 3.40 -13.84
C ALA A 135 -15.34 3.82 -15.04
N ARG A 136 -15.12 3.19 -16.21
CA ARG A 136 -16.00 3.38 -17.36
C ARG A 136 -17.28 2.56 -17.19
N PRO A 137 -18.43 3.02 -17.72
CA PRO A 137 -19.63 2.18 -17.80
C PRO A 137 -19.26 0.86 -18.47
N MET A 138 -19.56 -0.28 -17.85
CA MET A 138 -19.22 -1.65 -18.29
C MET A 138 -17.78 -2.12 -18.04
N SER A 139 -16.91 -1.32 -17.42
CA SER A 139 -15.60 -1.80 -16.93
C SER A 139 -15.67 -2.08 -15.43
N PRO A 140 -15.00 -3.12 -14.93
CA PRO A 140 -14.92 -3.35 -13.49
C PRO A 140 -14.27 -2.14 -12.82
N ALA A 141 -14.88 -1.62 -11.76
CA ALA A 141 -14.27 -0.57 -10.94
C ALA A 141 -13.28 -1.14 -9.93
N ILE A 142 -13.44 -2.43 -9.59
CA ILE A 142 -12.67 -3.15 -8.59
C ILE A 142 -12.17 -4.45 -9.21
N VAL A 143 -10.90 -4.77 -9.00
CA VAL A 143 -10.31 -6.07 -9.33
C VAL A 143 -9.64 -6.64 -8.09
N THR A 144 -9.91 -7.91 -7.78
CA THR A 144 -9.33 -8.60 -6.63
C THR A 144 -8.26 -9.60 -7.08
N THR A 145 -7.20 -9.71 -6.28
CA THR A 145 -6.12 -10.69 -6.43
C THR A 145 -5.82 -11.38 -5.10
N GLY A 146 -5.10 -12.51 -5.15
CA GLY A 146 -4.72 -13.29 -3.97
C GLY A 146 -5.79 -14.26 -3.46
N LEU A 147 -6.88 -14.47 -4.22
CA LEU A 147 -8.00 -15.33 -3.83
C LEU A 147 -8.27 -16.49 -4.80
N GLY A 148 -7.68 -16.48 -5.98
CA GLY A 148 -7.91 -17.44 -7.06
C GLY A 148 -6.66 -17.75 -7.86
N ASN A 149 -6.84 -18.05 -9.15
CA ASN A 149 -5.73 -18.38 -10.03
C ASN A 149 -4.83 -17.15 -10.28
N PRO A 150 -3.52 -17.22 -9.98
CA PRO A 150 -2.65 -16.05 -10.07
C PRO A 150 -2.54 -15.44 -11.46
N ASP A 151 -2.42 -16.26 -12.50
CA ASP A 151 -2.21 -15.76 -13.86
C ASP A 151 -3.47 -15.06 -14.40
N ASP A 152 -4.65 -15.55 -14.03
CA ASP A 152 -5.93 -14.94 -14.40
C ASP A 152 -6.18 -13.63 -13.67
N GLU A 153 -5.89 -13.59 -12.38
CA GLU A 153 -5.96 -12.39 -11.55
C GLU A 153 -5.06 -11.26 -12.06
N ILE A 154 -3.78 -11.58 -12.31
CA ILE A 154 -2.81 -10.64 -12.87
C ILE A 154 -3.31 -10.13 -14.22
N ARG A 155 -3.80 -11.01 -15.10
CA ARG A 155 -4.30 -10.62 -16.42
C ARG A 155 -5.50 -9.67 -16.34
N ARG A 156 -6.42 -9.91 -15.40
CA ARG A 156 -7.57 -9.00 -15.16
C ARG A 156 -7.11 -7.62 -14.70
N LEU A 157 -6.16 -7.54 -13.76
CA LEU A 157 -5.65 -6.24 -13.32
C LEU A 157 -4.89 -5.52 -14.45
N LEU A 158 -4.06 -6.24 -15.20
CA LEU A 158 -3.34 -5.63 -16.33
C LEU A 158 -4.31 -5.15 -17.43
N ALA A 159 -5.47 -5.79 -17.60
CA ALA A 159 -6.52 -5.30 -18.49
C ALA A 159 -7.17 -4.02 -17.96
N LEU A 160 -7.46 -3.94 -16.65
CA LEU A 160 -7.93 -2.73 -15.98
C LEU A 160 -6.95 -1.55 -16.18
N ALA A 161 -5.67 -1.82 -15.98
CA ALA A 161 -4.57 -0.88 -16.12
C ALA A 161 -4.32 -0.39 -17.56
N ARG A 162 -4.93 -1.02 -18.59
CA ARG A 162 -4.89 -0.54 -19.98
C ARG A 162 -5.91 0.55 -20.28
N THR A 163 -6.83 0.83 -19.35
CA THR A 163 -7.74 1.96 -19.50
C THR A 163 -6.97 3.27 -19.50
N SER A 164 -7.44 4.23 -20.29
CA SER A 164 -6.83 5.57 -20.36
C SER A 164 -7.33 6.42 -19.20
N PRO A 165 -6.44 7.20 -18.54
CA PRO A 165 -6.85 8.13 -17.50
C PRO A 165 -7.86 9.17 -18.01
N PHE A 166 -8.84 9.49 -17.17
CA PHE A 166 -9.93 10.43 -17.47
C PHE A 166 -10.66 10.86 -16.18
N GLY A 167 -11.41 11.97 -16.27
CA GLY A 167 -12.26 12.41 -15.17
C GLY A 167 -11.50 13.19 -14.10
N LYS A 168 -12.16 13.36 -12.95
CA LYS A 168 -11.64 14.08 -11.78
C LYS A 168 -11.06 13.09 -10.75
N THR A 169 -10.75 13.58 -9.56
CA THR A 169 -10.17 12.78 -8.46
C THR A 169 -11.20 12.63 -7.33
N PRO A 170 -12.22 11.75 -7.43
CA PRO A 170 -13.23 11.52 -6.40
C PRO A 170 -12.71 10.63 -5.25
N LEU A 171 -11.62 11.06 -4.62
CA LEU A 171 -10.88 10.24 -3.65
C LEU A 171 -11.65 10.07 -2.34
N CYS A 172 -12.34 11.10 -1.84
CA CYS A 172 -13.07 11.01 -0.57
C CYS A 172 -14.22 9.99 -0.64
N ALA A 173 -14.86 9.84 -1.80
CA ALA A 173 -15.85 8.80 -2.04
C ALA A 173 -15.21 7.40 -1.93
N ARG A 174 -14.07 7.16 -2.60
CA ARG A 174 -13.40 5.84 -2.54
C ARG A 174 -12.85 5.51 -1.15
N ILE A 175 -12.35 6.49 -0.40
CA ILE A 175 -11.93 6.29 1.00
C ILE A 175 -13.12 5.85 1.85
N ARG A 176 -14.32 6.43 1.65
CA ARG A 176 -15.53 6.03 2.37
C ARG A 176 -16.00 4.61 2.04
N ASP A 177 -15.89 4.20 0.78
CA ASP A 177 -16.18 2.81 0.39
C ASP A 177 -15.25 1.81 1.11
N VAL A 178 -13.95 2.12 1.21
CA VAL A 178 -12.99 1.29 1.95
C VAL A 178 -13.33 1.30 3.44
N LEU A 179 -13.63 2.46 4.02
CA LEU A 179 -14.05 2.60 5.42
C LEU A 179 -15.21 1.66 5.77
N GLU A 180 -16.24 1.59 4.91
CA GLU A 180 -17.38 0.69 5.11
C GLU A 180 -16.95 -0.78 5.14
N ARG A 181 -16.07 -1.20 4.21
CA ARG A 181 -15.54 -2.58 4.16
C ARG A 181 -14.71 -2.95 5.37
N VAL A 182 -13.89 -2.02 5.86
CA VAL A 182 -13.08 -2.25 7.06
C VAL A 182 -13.98 -2.38 8.28
N ARG A 183 -15.04 -1.54 8.39
CA ARG A 183 -16.01 -1.62 9.48
C ARG A 183 -16.76 -2.95 9.52
N GLU A 184 -17.14 -3.49 8.37
CA GLU A 184 -17.79 -4.80 8.28
C GLU A 184 -16.92 -5.93 8.86
N ARG A 185 -15.59 -5.75 8.87
CA ARG A 185 -14.61 -6.73 9.34
C ARG A 185 -13.89 -6.33 10.63
N GLU A 186 -14.27 -5.23 11.26
CA GLU A 186 -13.56 -4.64 12.40
C GLU A 186 -13.38 -5.65 13.54
N HIS A 187 -14.46 -6.35 13.90
CA HIS A 187 -14.42 -7.36 14.97
C HIS A 187 -13.47 -8.53 14.64
N GLU A 188 -13.45 -9.00 13.38
CA GLU A 188 -12.54 -10.06 12.92
C GLU A 188 -11.08 -9.61 13.01
N LEU A 189 -10.80 -8.39 12.53
CA LEU A 189 -9.46 -7.80 12.52
C LEU A 189 -8.91 -7.64 13.95
N ILE A 190 -9.72 -7.10 14.86
CA ILE A 190 -9.35 -6.95 16.28
C ILE A 190 -9.14 -8.32 16.92
N ALA A 191 -10.06 -9.27 16.73
CA ALA A 191 -9.96 -10.60 17.34
C ALA A 191 -8.73 -11.38 16.87
N THR A 192 -8.30 -11.17 15.62
CA THR A 192 -7.11 -11.83 15.05
C THR A 192 -5.82 -11.03 15.22
N GLY A 193 -5.89 -9.82 15.79
CA GLY A 193 -4.74 -8.92 15.91
C GLY A 193 -4.17 -8.46 14.57
N ARG A 194 -4.96 -8.53 13.50
CA ARG A 194 -4.56 -8.16 12.13
C ARG A 194 -5.06 -6.78 11.76
N ARG A 195 -4.35 -6.15 10.84
CA ARG A 195 -4.69 -4.83 10.29
C ARG A 195 -5.04 -4.92 8.81
N VAL A 196 -5.44 -3.80 8.25
CA VAL A 196 -5.63 -3.57 6.81
C VAL A 196 -4.60 -2.57 6.32
N VAL A 197 -4.10 -2.75 5.09
CA VAL A 197 -3.34 -1.68 4.41
C VAL A 197 -4.28 -0.96 3.44
N LEU A 198 -4.34 0.36 3.53
CA LEU A 198 -4.95 1.22 2.53
C LEU A 198 -3.85 1.98 1.79
N VAL A 199 -3.60 1.59 0.54
CA VAL A 199 -2.71 2.31 -0.36
C VAL A 199 -3.53 3.28 -1.21
N ILE A 200 -3.17 4.55 -1.19
CA ILE A 200 -3.76 5.62 -2.00
C ILE A 200 -2.69 6.07 -2.99
N ALA A 201 -2.82 5.67 -4.26
CA ALA A 201 -1.94 6.14 -5.32
C ALA A 201 -2.61 7.29 -6.07
N SER A 202 -2.11 8.52 -5.90
CA SER A 202 -2.69 9.74 -6.51
C SER A 202 -1.63 10.75 -6.91
N ASP A 203 -1.93 11.59 -7.91
CA ASP A 203 -1.06 12.68 -8.35
C ASP A 203 -1.53 14.08 -7.93
N GLY A 204 -2.59 14.18 -7.12
CA GLY A 204 -3.16 15.47 -6.75
C GLY A 204 -4.15 15.44 -5.59
N GLU A 205 -4.75 16.60 -5.34
CA GLU A 205 -5.75 16.77 -4.27
C GLU A 205 -7.13 16.21 -4.65
N PRO A 206 -7.93 15.78 -3.66
CA PRO A 206 -9.30 15.34 -3.93
C PRO A 206 -10.21 16.45 -4.41
N THR A 207 -10.99 16.12 -5.43
CA THR A 207 -11.95 17.06 -6.05
C THR A 207 -13.36 16.98 -5.47
N ASP A 208 -13.59 16.07 -4.52
CA ASP A 208 -14.91 15.70 -3.99
C ASP A 208 -15.08 15.96 -2.48
N GLY A 209 -14.12 16.64 -1.85
CA GLY A 209 -14.26 17.10 -0.47
C GLY A 209 -12.97 17.16 0.33
N ASP A 210 -13.12 17.24 1.65
CA ASP A 210 -12.01 17.26 2.59
C ASP A 210 -11.50 15.84 2.88
N VAL A 211 -10.32 15.54 2.34
CA VAL A 211 -9.65 14.25 2.51
C VAL A 211 -9.29 13.96 3.97
N ARG A 212 -8.96 14.99 4.75
CA ARG A 212 -8.58 14.83 6.15
C ARG A 212 -9.75 14.30 6.94
N LYS A 213 -10.95 14.80 6.67
CA LYS A 213 -12.18 14.29 7.28
C LYS A 213 -12.43 12.82 6.90
N ALA A 214 -12.17 12.44 5.65
CA ALA A 214 -12.33 11.06 5.21
C ALA A 214 -11.32 10.12 5.88
N LEU A 215 -10.04 10.52 5.96
CA LEU A 215 -8.97 9.75 6.59
C LEU A 215 -9.13 9.65 8.12
N ARG A 216 -9.52 10.74 8.80
CA ARG A 216 -9.80 10.71 10.26
C ARG A 216 -10.85 9.67 10.63
N ALA A 217 -11.80 9.38 9.74
CA ALA A 217 -12.82 8.38 10.00
C ALA A 217 -12.26 6.95 10.06
N LEU A 218 -11.05 6.69 9.54
CA LEU A 218 -10.33 5.42 9.64
C LEU A 218 -9.52 5.28 10.93
N HIS A 219 -9.27 6.36 11.68
CA HIS A 219 -8.45 6.35 12.91
C HIS A 219 -8.87 5.32 13.97
N PRO A 220 -10.16 5.10 14.28
CA PRO A 220 -10.52 4.09 15.27
C PRO A 220 -10.34 2.64 14.78
N LEU A 221 -10.05 2.45 13.48
CA LEU A 221 -9.98 1.13 12.85
C LEU A 221 -8.52 0.65 12.72
N PRO A 222 -8.28 -0.67 12.69
CA PRO A 222 -6.95 -1.24 12.54
C PRO A 222 -6.43 -1.11 11.10
N VAL A 223 -6.11 0.11 10.67
CA VAL A 223 -5.68 0.45 9.30
C VAL A 223 -4.27 1.06 9.33
N ASN A 224 -3.43 0.66 8.38
CA ASN A 224 -2.20 1.37 8.00
C ASN A 224 -2.46 2.04 6.66
N ILE A 225 -2.03 3.29 6.51
CA ILE A 225 -2.29 4.06 5.30
C ILE A 225 -0.96 4.37 4.63
N VAL A 226 -0.88 4.11 3.33
CA VAL A 226 0.26 4.47 2.48
C VAL A 226 -0.25 5.40 1.39
N ILE A 227 0.28 6.61 1.30
CA ILE A 227 -0.02 7.56 0.23
C ILE A 227 1.15 7.52 -0.75
N ARG A 228 0.93 6.93 -1.92
CA ARG A 228 1.91 6.83 -2.99
C ARG A 228 1.69 7.98 -3.98
N LEU A 229 2.51 9.01 -3.89
CA LEU A 229 2.45 10.17 -4.74
C LEU A 229 2.94 9.82 -6.15
N CYS A 230 2.14 10.19 -7.13
CA CYS A 230 2.39 9.92 -8.54
C CYS A 230 2.84 11.18 -9.28
N THR A 231 3.34 12.19 -8.57
CA THR A 231 3.62 13.54 -9.08
C THR A 231 5.02 14.00 -8.66
N GLN A 232 5.56 15.00 -9.38
CA GLN A 232 6.77 15.74 -9.02
C GLN A 232 6.46 17.19 -8.60
N GLU A 233 5.18 17.48 -8.35
CA GLU A 233 4.71 18.81 -7.97
C GLU A 233 4.86 19.02 -6.45
N ASP A 234 5.78 19.90 -6.06
CA ASP A 234 6.16 20.16 -4.65
C ASP A 234 4.96 20.58 -3.78
N ASP A 235 3.97 21.28 -4.34
CA ASP A 235 2.77 21.73 -3.63
C ASP A 235 1.83 20.57 -3.28
N VAL A 236 1.70 19.56 -4.14
CA VAL A 236 0.95 18.34 -3.84
C VAL A 236 1.66 17.52 -2.75
N VAL A 237 2.98 17.42 -2.83
CA VAL A 237 3.79 16.75 -1.79
C VAL A 237 3.61 17.47 -0.45
N GLU A 238 3.72 18.80 -0.43
CA GLU A 238 3.49 19.61 0.77
C GLU A 238 2.05 19.46 1.30
N PHE A 239 1.05 19.40 0.43
CA PHE A 239 -0.33 19.13 0.82
C PHE A 239 -0.46 17.81 1.60
N TRP A 240 0.09 16.72 1.06
CA TRP A 240 -0.01 15.40 1.71
C TRP A 240 0.82 15.31 2.99
N ASN A 241 1.99 15.95 3.04
CA ASN A 241 2.77 16.08 4.28
C ASN A 241 2.03 16.90 5.34
N ASN A 242 1.27 17.93 4.94
CA ASN A 242 0.39 18.67 5.84
C ASN A 242 -0.78 17.80 6.33
N VAL A 243 -1.34 16.97 5.45
CA VAL A 243 -2.39 16.01 5.82
C VAL A 243 -1.85 15.03 6.86
N ASP A 244 -0.68 14.44 6.63
CA ASP A 244 -0.03 13.52 7.57
C ASP A 244 0.21 14.17 8.95
N ARG A 245 0.87 15.34 9.01
CA ARG A 245 1.13 16.05 10.28
C ARG A 245 -0.12 16.39 11.09
N ASP A 246 -1.25 16.61 10.43
CA ASP A 246 -2.53 16.97 11.05
C ASP A 246 -3.39 15.74 11.43
N LEU A 247 -2.92 14.55 11.08
CA LEU A 247 -3.55 13.28 11.37
C LEU A 247 -2.66 12.54 12.36
N GLU A 248 -3.15 12.26 13.57
CA GLU A 248 -2.50 11.33 14.50
C GLU A 248 -2.69 9.86 14.02
N LEU A 249 -2.48 9.61 12.72
CA LEU A 249 -2.66 8.31 12.06
C LEU A 249 -1.30 7.73 11.69
N ASP A 250 -1.22 6.40 11.60
CA ASP A 250 -0.11 5.71 10.95
C ASP A 250 -0.24 5.88 9.42
N VAL A 251 0.17 7.04 8.92
CA VAL A 251 0.21 7.38 7.49
C VAL A 251 1.68 7.43 7.05
N GLU A 252 1.98 6.76 5.93
CA GLU A 252 3.27 6.82 5.27
C GLU A 252 3.08 7.54 3.92
N VAL A 253 3.75 8.67 3.71
CA VAL A 253 3.75 9.38 2.43
C VAL A 253 5.00 8.97 1.66
N LEU A 254 4.83 8.51 0.43
CA LEU A 254 5.90 8.01 -0.45
C LEU A 254 5.90 8.79 -1.76
N ASP A 255 7.04 9.36 -2.10
CA ASP A 255 7.27 10.01 -3.39
C ASP A 255 7.64 8.99 -4.50
N ASP A 256 7.87 9.48 -5.72
CA ASP A 256 8.46 8.65 -6.76
C ASP A 256 9.83 8.09 -6.32
N LEU A 257 10.21 6.91 -6.83
CA LEU A 257 11.44 6.20 -6.45
C LEU A 257 12.70 7.08 -6.45
N ILE A 258 12.85 7.99 -7.42
CA ILE A 258 14.05 8.80 -7.57
C ILE A 258 14.06 9.95 -6.56
N SER A 259 12.91 10.61 -6.39
CA SER A 259 12.73 11.69 -5.41
C SER A 259 12.90 11.16 -3.99
N GLU A 260 12.24 10.05 -3.67
CA GLU A 260 12.40 9.33 -2.40
C GLU A 260 13.86 8.96 -2.10
N ALA A 261 14.59 8.41 -3.10
CA ALA A 261 16.00 8.08 -2.94
C ALA A 261 16.90 9.31 -2.66
N LYS A 262 16.48 10.50 -3.13
CA LYS A 262 17.19 11.76 -2.90
C LYS A 262 16.98 12.24 -1.47
N GLU A 263 15.76 12.13 -0.95
CA GLU A 263 15.40 12.54 0.43
C GLU A 263 16.07 11.63 1.46
N ILE A 264 15.95 10.32 1.30
CA ILE A 264 16.64 9.34 2.14
C ILE A 264 18.14 9.60 2.17
N ARG A 265 18.75 9.99 1.04
CA ARG A 265 20.18 10.32 1.02
C ARG A 265 20.51 11.56 1.85
N ALA A 266 19.62 12.53 2.00
CA ALA A 266 19.89 13.72 2.80
C ALA A 266 20.24 13.34 4.25
N TYR A 267 19.59 12.31 4.79
CA TYR A 267 19.80 11.80 6.14
C TYR A 267 20.72 10.57 6.20
N ASN A 268 20.48 9.58 5.33
CA ASN A 268 21.08 8.25 5.37
C ASN A 268 21.88 7.95 4.09
N LYS A 269 22.93 8.75 3.83
CA LYS A 269 23.80 8.66 2.64
C LYS A 269 24.38 7.28 2.36
N PHE A 270 24.53 6.47 3.39
CA PHE A 270 25.04 5.11 3.27
C PHE A 270 24.10 4.16 2.56
N LEU A 271 22.79 4.44 2.51
CA LEU A 271 21.82 3.54 1.90
C LEU A 271 21.72 3.79 0.38
N ALA A 272 21.89 2.75 -0.41
CA ALA A 272 21.45 2.74 -1.80
C ALA A 272 19.97 2.35 -1.83
N TYR A 273 19.08 3.34 -1.72
CA TYR A 273 17.64 3.11 -1.80
C TYR A 273 17.25 2.65 -3.20
N GLY A 274 16.62 1.49 -3.30
CA GLY A 274 16.30 0.86 -4.59
C GLY A 274 14.87 0.34 -4.64
N LEU A 275 14.43 0.03 -5.86
CA LEU A 275 13.05 -0.35 -6.14
C LEU A 275 12.48 -1.45 -5.23
N PRO A 276 13.22 -2.53 -4.86
CA PRO A 276 12.66 -3.55 -3.96
C PRO A 276 12.22 -3.01 -2.59
N LEU A 277 12.99 -2.07 -2.01
CA LEU A 277 12.65 -1.48 -0.72
C LEU A 277 11.48 -0.50 -0.86
N HIS A 278 11.44 0.26 -1.96
CA HIS A 278 10.31 1.13 -2.27
C HIS A 278 9.00 0.33 -2.44
N ARG A 279 9.04 -0.80 -3.16
CA ARG A 279 7.89 -1.70 -3.29
C ARG A 279 7.46 -2.31 -1.97
N LEU A 280 8.38 -2.56 -1.05
CA LEU A 280 8.05 -3.06 0.28
C LEU A 280 7.28 -2.03 1.09
N ARG A 281 7.66 -0.75 1.03
CA ARG A 281 6.94 0.36 1.68
C ARG A 281 5.54 0.52 1.08
N GLU A 282 5.41 0.53 -0.25
CA GLU A 282 4.10 0.53 -0.93
C GLU A 282 3.19 -0.66 -0.54
N TRP A 283 3.76 -1.83 -0.23
CA TRP A 283 3.00 -3.02 0.17
C TRP A 283 2.40 -2.92 1.57
N GLY A 284 2.85 -1.93 2.36
CA GLY A 284 2.61 -1.79 3.77
C GLY A 284 3.60 -2.63 4.59
N CYS A 285 4.36 -1.95 5.44
CA CYS A 285 5.26 -2.56 6.40
C CYS A 285 4.95 -1.98 7.79
N ALA A 286 5.00 -2.80 8.84
CA ALA A 286 4.81 -2.31 10.21
C ALA A 286 6.12 -1.82 10.87
N THR A 287 7.23 -1.85 10.14
CA THR A 287 8.54 -1.62 10.74
C THR A 287 8.87 -0.12 10.74
N LYS A 288 8.82 0.49 11.93
CA LYS A 288 9.03 1.93 12.15
C LYS A 288 10.34 2.46 11.58
N ILE A 289 11.37 1.63 11.44
CA ILE A 289 12.65 2.07 10.89
C ILE A 289 12.56 2.51 9.43
N LEU A 290 11.60 1.98 8.66
CA LEU A 290 11.41 2.38 7.26
C LEU A 290 10.86 3.81 7.17
N ASP A 291 9.96 4.18 8.07
CA ASP A 291 9.44 5.55 8.21
C ASP A 291 10.55 6.56 8.56
N LEU A 292 11.58 6.12 9.30
CA LEU A 292 12.66 7.01 9.74
C LEU A 292 13.69 7.32 8.63
N LEU A 293 13.62 6.66 7.47
CA LEU A 293 14.68 6.70 6.45
C LEU A 293 14.88 8.09 5.82
N ASP A 294 13.79 8.80 5.62
CA ASP A 294 13.71 10.13 5.02
C ASP A 294 13.45 11.24 6.06
N GLU A 295 13.18 10.88 7.32
CA GLU A 295 12.97 11.85 8.41
C GLU A 295 14.24 12.18 9.20
N THR A 296 15.07 11.15 9.48
CA THR A 296 16.18 11.30 10.42
C THR A 296 17.38 10.44 10.09
N ARG A 297 18.51 10.79 10.70
CA ARG A 297 19.72 9.97 10.59
C ARG A 297 19.59 8.76 11.51
N LEU A 298 19.64 7.56 10.95
CA LEU A 298 19.56 6.34 11.72
C LEU A 298 20.75 6.20 12.67
N VAL A 299 20.55 5.81 13.93
CA VAL A 299 21.66 5.51 14.86
C VAL A 299 22.31 4.16 14.53
N PRO A 300 23.50 3.83 15.07
CA PRO A 300 24.19 2.58 14.74
C PRO A 300 23.32 1.32 14.90
N ALA A 301 22.60 1.19 16.02
CA ALA A 301 21.69 0.06 16.25
C ALA A 301 20.58 -0.06 15.18
N GLN A 302 20.02 1.08 14.75
CA GLN A 302 19.04 1.11 13.66
C GLN A 302 19.68 0.70 12.32
N ILE A 303 20.92 1.10 12.02
CA ILE A 303 21.61 0.64 10.81
C ILE A 303 21.75 -0.88 10.80
N HIS A 304 22.04 -1.48 11.95
CA HIS A 304 22.07 -2.94 12.08
C HIS A 304 20.69 -3.56 11.86
N GLU A 305 19.63 -3.01 12.45
CA GLU A 305 18.24 -3.45 12.21
C GLU A 305 17.86 -3.37 10.72
N LEU A 306 18.20 -2.27 10.03
CA LEU A 306 17.98 -2.14 8.60
C LEU A 306 18.75 -3.19 7.79
N ALA A 307 19.97 -3.54 8.21
CA ALA A 307 20.72 -4.63 7.58
C ALA A 307 20.02 -5.98 7.76
N VAL A 308 19.41 -6.24 8.91
CA VAL A 308 18.57 -7.44 9.14
C VAL A 308 17.34 -7.43 8.25
N ILE A 309 16.67 -6.29 8.08
CA ILE A 309 15.51 -6.15 7.19
C ILE A 309 15.89 -6.46 5.74
N ILE A 310 17.02 -5.93 5.26
CA ILE A 310 17.43 -6.09 3.86
C ILE A 310 17.98 -7.50 3.61
N TYR A 311 18.87 -7.99 4.48
CA TYR A 311 19.64 -9.22 4.26
C TYR A 311 19.12 -10.45 5.01
N GLY A 312 18.24 -10.29 5.99
CA GLY A 312 17.61 -11.36 6.74
C GLY A 312 18.48 -11.91 7.87
N ALA A 313 18.19 -13.15 8.27
CA ALA A 313 18.88 -13.85 9.35
C ALA A 313 20.42 -13.83 9.29
N PRO A 314 21.09 -13.87 8.12
CA PRO A 314 22.54 -13.74 8.08
C PRO A 314 23.08 -12.41 8.62
N ALA A 315 22.31 -11.32 8.48
CA ALA A 315 22.73 -10.02 9.00
C ALA A 315 22.50 -9.88 10.51
N SER A 316 21.60 -10.66 11.12
CA SER A 316 21.41 -10.63 12.58
C SER A 316 22.58 -11.26 13.34
N ALA A 317 23.40 -12.06 12.66
CA ALA A 317 24.64 -12.62 13.19
C ALA A 317 25.85 -11.66 13.10
N LEU A 318 25.70 -10.47 12.52
CA LEU A 318 26.77 -9.48 12.48
C LEU A 318 27.06 -8.96 13.90
N PRO A 319 28.32 -8.54 14.18
CA PRO A 319 28.63 -7.90 15.46
C PRO A 319 27.75 -6.68 15.68
N HIS A 320 27.14 -6.57 16.86
CA HIS A 320 26.31 -5.40 17.18
C HIS A 320 27.19 -4.13 17.15
N PRO A 321 26.75 -3.04 16.50
CA PRO A 321 27.57 -1.85 16.31
C PRO A 321 27.97 -1.17 17.64
N ASP A 322 27.14 -1.28 18.68
CA ASP A 322 27.44 -0.73 20.01
C ASP A 322 28.60 -1.45 20.72
N LEU A 323 28.90 -2.70 20.34
CA LEU A 323 30.08 -3.42 20.82
C LEU A 323 31.34 -3.05 20.04
N GLY A 324 31.18 -2.40 18.88
CA GLY A 324 32.28 -1.93 18.06
C GLY A 324 31.87 -1.70 16.61
N TRP A 325 31.89 -0.43 16.19
CA TRP A 325 31.58 -0.04 14.81
C TRP A 325 32.51 -0.65 13.76
N LYS A 326 33.82 -0.65 14.02
CA LYS A 326 34.82 -1.19 13.08
C LYS A 326 34.61 -2.69 12.80
N PRO A 327 34.44 -3.56 13.83
CA PRO A 327 34.02 -4.94 13.62
C PRO A 327 32.73 -5.10 12.81
N PHE A 328 31.68 -4.32 13.12
CA PHE A 328 30.41 -4.34 12.39
C PHE A 328 30.60 -4.02 10.90
N VAL A 329 31.23 -2.88 10.57
CA VAL A 329 31.48 -2.45 9.18
C VAL A 329 32.33 -3.47 8.42
N LYS A 330 33.33 -4.08 9.07
CA LYS A 330 34.16 -5.13 8.45
C LYS A 330 33.34 -6.40 8.15
N ALA A 331 32.48 -6.82 9.06
CA ALA A 331 31.62 -7.98 8.86
C ALA A 331 30.56 -7.73 7.77
N LEU A 332 29.94 -6.54 7.77
CA LEU A 332 29.01 -6.11 6.74
C LEU A 332 29.66 -6.09 5.35
N ASP A 333 30.89 -5.56 5.25
CA ASP A 333 31.67 -5.57 4.01
C ASP A 333 31.93 -6.99 3.49
N ALA A 334 32.37 -7.88 4.39
CA ALA A 334 32.59 -9.29 4.03
C ALA A 334 31.29 -9.96 3.57
N TYR A 335 30.17 -9.68 4.22
CA TYR A 335 28.86 -10.18 3.81
C TYR A 335 28.47 -9.69 2.41
N GLN A 336 28.55 -8.38 2.16
CA GLN A 336 28.15 -7.80 0.88
C GLN A 336 28.98 -8.34 -0.30
N ARG A 337 30.29 -8.56 -0.11
CA ARG A 337 31.15 -9.12 -1.17
C ARG A 337 30.87 -10.58 -1.49
N ASN A 338 30.41 -11.36 -0.52
CA ASN A 338 30.17 -12.79 -0.67
C ASN A 338 28.72 -13.11 -1.06
N ASN A 339 27.83 -12.11 -1.08
CA ASN A 339 26.43 -12.30 -1.43
C ASN A 339 26.11 -11.60 -2.77
N PRO A 340 25.79 -12.35 -3.84
CA PRO A 340 25.49 -11.77 -5.15
C PRO A 340 24.22 -10.91 -5.18
N ARG A 341 23.34 -11.03 -4.17
CA ARG A 341 22.12 -10.20 -4.02
C ARG A 341 22.32 -9.02 -3.08
N ALA A 342 23.56 -8.75 -2.66
CA ALA A 342 23.86 -7.60 -1.82
C ALA A 342 23.92 -6.27 -2.59
N SER A 343 23.72 -6.29 -3.91
CA SER A 343 23.60 -5.11 -4.75
C SER A 343 22.17 -4.80 -5.17
N VAL A 344 21.93 -3.54 -5.47
CA VAL A 344 20.69 -2.99 -6.00
C VAL A 344 21.04 -1.85 -6.96
N TRP A 345 20.19 -1.62 -7.96
CA TRP A 345 20.30 -0.44 -8.81
C TRP A 345 19.94 0.81 -8.00
N ASP A 346 20.93 1.71 -7.82
CA ASP A 346 20.75 3.01 -7.17
C ASP A 346 20.19 4.01 -8.20
N PRO A 347 18.93 4.45 -8.07
CA PRO A 347 18.23 5.27 -9.07
C PRO A 347 18.86 6.64 -9.24
N ARG A 348 19.51 7.16 -8.20
CA ARG A 348 20.17 8.46 -8.20
C ARG A 348 21.56 8.37 -8.84
N ARG A 349 22.31 7.30 -8.57
CA ARG A 349 23.63 7.07 -9.21
C ARG A 349 23.54 6.37 -10.58
N LYS A 350 22.35 5.88 -10.97
CA LYS A 350 22.06 5.19 -12.23
C LYS A 350 23.00 3.99 -12.47
N ARG A 351 23.30 3.24 -11.42
CA ARG A 351 24.18 2.06 -11.46
C ARG A 351 23.94 1.14 -10.29
N GLU A 352 24.34 -0.12 -10.43
CA GLU A 352 24.35 -1.05 -9.31
C GLU A 352 25.35 -0.63 -8.22
N ARG A 353 24.93 -0.77 -6.97
CA ARG A 353 25.70 -0.50 -5.76
C ARG A 353 25.32 -1.55 -4.72
N PHE A 354 26.20 -1.80 -3.77
CA PHE A 354 25.76 -2.48 -2.56
C PHE A 354 24.71 -1.65 -1.81
N TRP A 355 23.79 -2.32 -1.11
CA TRP A 355 22.78 -1.63 -0.30
C TRP A 355 23.41 -0.68 0.72
N PHE A 356 24.54 -1.06 1.32
CA PHE A 356 25.27 -0.23 2.28
C PHE A 356 26.62 0.25 1.71
N ASP A 357 26.72 1.56 1.50
CA ASP A 357 27.92 2.26 1.10
C ASP A 357 28.87 2.45 2.29
N LEU A 358 29.90 1.61 2.33
CA LEU A 358 30.84 1.54 3.45
C LEU A 358 31.71 2.79 3.58
N HIS A 359 31.89 3.57 2.50
CA HIS A 359 32.62 4.84 2.61
C HIS A 359 31.80 5.83 3.42
N ASP A 360 30.51 5.97 3.10
CA ASP A 360 29.58 6.85 3.80
C ASP A 360 29.30 6.35 5.25
N LEU A 361 29.44 5.04 5.55
CA LEU A 361 29.38 4.51 6.93
C LEU A 361 30.63 4.80 7.77
N LYS A 362 31.82 4.85 7.17
CA LYS A 362 33.08 5.09 7.89
C LYS A 362 33.26 6.56 8.27
N THR A 363 32.88 7.47 7.36
CA THR A 363 32.93 8.92 7.61
C THR A 363 31.98 9.35 8.72
N LYS A 364 30.92 8.59 8.98
CA LYS A 364 29.97 8.82 10.08
C LYS A 364 30.64 8.79 11.46
N THR A 365 31.54 7.83 11.69
CA THR A 365 32.22 7.69 12.99
C THR A 365 33.32 8.70 13.23
N ASP A 366 33.99 9.18 12.18
CA ASP A 366 35.06 10.17 12.35
C ASP A 366 34.49 11.54 12.75
N ALA A 367 33.25 11.85 12.32
CA ALA A 367 32.55 13.08 12.71
C ALA A 367 31.99 13.03 14.14
N GLU A 368 31.40 11.90 14.57
CA GLU A 368 30.86 11.74 15.92
C GLU A 368 31.97 11.58 16.99
N ALA A 369 33.11 10.98 16.64
CA ALA A 369 34.28 10.91 17.53
C ALA A 369 34.93 12.29 17.78
N CYS A 370 34.77 13.26 16.86
CA CYS A 370 35.25 14.63 17.02
C CYS A 370 34.33 15.54 17.86
N HIS A 371 33.17 15.06 18.33
CA HIS A 371 32.29 15.79 19.26
C HIS A 371 32.26 15.21 20.67
N LEU A 372 33.01 14.12 20.89
CA LEU A 372 33.20 13.47 22.19
C LEU A 372 34.67 13.52 22.68
N MET A 373 35.52 14.29 22.01
CA MET A 373 36.82 14.77 22.50
C MET A 373 36.77 16.29 22.63
#